data_AF-A0AA86QZC0-F1
#
_entry.id   AF-A0AA86QZC0-F1
#
_cell.length_a   1.000
_cell.length_b   1.000
_cell.length_c   1.000
_cell.angle_alpha   90.00
_cell.angle_beta   90.00
_cell.angle_gamma   90.00
#
_symmetry.space_group_name_H-M   'P 1'
#
loop_
_entity.id
_entity.type
_entity.pdbx_description
1 polymer ?
#
loop_
_entity_poly.entity_id
_entity_poly.type
_entity_poly.pdbx_seq_one_letter_code
_entity_poly.pdbx_strand_id
1 'polypeptide(L)'
;MMMQLLVSLSENLVLTTENFDKHQVKIVKFCNAWAENCPEFEPIWASFASEQKDVQVGEVNCDFQVPICSKYQIPRIPYVKLFIDGEVYDYMGVKNSSAALSAYVQFMLKPQFVFTDIQSCEQLYRSNYFVLYTPQLENPSFKQFKGSINLCTIKSDTLKFVSINEETEFYSGDYSPESLNYFVKMAMLGPVPEYTHESAKKLNLKNVSALLLNSFEHQELIQQLKNGSFNHKNEFNLVWANGHLQFMFGFGVEMNEIPMGVVFNEKEGKIDSYFKKKYEGGDAMEFMNQFVQEVVEGKIPLTKVERGRRHDEL
;
A
#
# COMPACT_ATOMS: atom_id res chain seq x y z
N MET A 1 45.49 -11.08 -33.16
CA MET A 1 45.42 -10.54 -31.79
C MET A 1 43.97 -10.68 -31.34
N MET A 2 43.69 -11.70 -30.54
CA MET A 2 42.37 -11.90 -29.92
C MET A 2 42.09 -10.73 -28.99
N MET A 3 40.95 -10.07 -29.17
CA MET A 3 40.35 -9.26 -28.12
C MET A 3 39.02 -9.93 -27.77
N GLN A 4 39.09 -10.88 -26.84
CA GLN A 4 37.93 -11.32 -26.08
C GLN A 4 37.43 -10.10 -25.31
N LEU A 5 36.35 -9.49 -25.78
CA LEU A 5 35.55 -8.61 -24.94
C LEU A 5 34.68 -9.53 -24.06
N LEU A 6 34.93 -9.47 -22.76
CA LEU A 6 34.02 -9.96 -21.74
C LEU A 6 32.66 -9.28 -21.95
N VAL A 7 31.66 -10.05 -22.35
CA VAL A 7 30.26 -9.61 -22.42
C VAL A 7 29.78 -9.40 -20.98
N SER A 8 29.53 -8.14 -20.59
CA SER A 8 28.77 -7.85 -19.38
C SER A 8 27.29 -8.05 -19.68
N LEU A 9 26.67 -9.05 -19.06
CA LEU A 9 25.22 -9.30 -19.16
C LEU A 9 24.44 -8.26 -18.34
N SER A 10 24.10 -7.12 -18.95
CA SER A 10 22.91 -6.30 -18.62
C SER A 10 22.64 -5.21 -19.66
N GLU A 11 22.58 -5.58 -20.95
CA GLU A 11 22.05 -4.68 -21.97
C GLU A 11 20.52 -4.71 -21.96
N ASN A 12 19.91 -3.54 -21.77
CA ASN A 12 18.47 -3.34 -21.91
C ASN A 12 18.01 -3.83 -23.30
N LEU A 13 17.15 -4.85 -23.34
CA LEU A 13 16.80 -5.51 -24.59
C LEU A 13 15.68 -4.76 -25.31
N VAL A 14 15.93 -4.34 -26.55
CA VAL A 14 14.87 -3.79 -27.42
C VAL A 14 13.98 -4.93 -27.92
N LEU A 15 12.71 -4.89 -27.54
CA LEU A 15 11.72 -5.91 -27.85
C LEU A 15 10.84 -5.49 -29.03
N THR A 16 10.63 -6.44 -29.94
CA THR A 16 9.79 -6.33 -31.13
C THR A 16 8.86 -7.55 -31.23
N THR A 17 7.86 -7.48 -32.11
CA THR A 17 6.95 -8.62 -32.37
C THR A 17 7.68 -9.90 -32.76
N GLU A 18 8.91 -9.81 -33.27
CA GLU A 18 9.70 -10.96 -33.72
C GLU A 18 10.50 -11.64 -32.60
N ASN A 19 10.80 -10.91 -31.51
CA ASN A 19 11.70 -11.38 -30.47
C ASN A 19 11.09 -11.39 -29.06
N PHE A 20 9.87 -10.84 -28.89
CA PHE A 20 9.21 -10.71 -27.59
C PHE A 20 9.08 -12.05 -26.88
N ASP A 21 8.56 -13.06 -27.56
CA ASP A 21 8.32 -14.39 -26.98
C ASP A 21 9.59 -15.27 -26.96
N LYS A 22 10.72 -14.80 -27.51
CA LYS A 22 11.99 -15.56 -27.56
C LYS A 22 12.88 -15.33 -26.34
N HIS A 23 12.63 -14.26 -25.59
CA HIS A 23 13.44 -13.87 -24.44
C HIS A 23 12.65 -14.03 -23.15
N GLN A 24 13.31 -14.48 -22.08
CA GLN A 24 12.69 -14.59 -20.76
C GLN A 24 12.79 -13.28 -20.00
N VAL A 25 12.34 -12.19 -20.63
CA VAL A 25 12.34 -10.85 -20.02
C VAL A 25 11.40 -10.87 -18.83
N LYS A 26 11.89 -10.48 -17.65
CA LYS A 26 11.09 -10.45 -16.42
C LYS A 26 10.40 -9.12 -16.21
N ILE A 27 10.90 -8.05 -16.82
CA ILE A 27 10.35 -6.71 -16.70
C ILE A 27 10.54 -5.91 -17.99
N VAL A 28 9.47 -5.26 -18.45
CA VAL A 28 9.41 -4.52 -19.71
C VAL A 28 8.89 -3.11 -19.49
N LYS A 29 9.64 -2.11 -19.95
CA LYS A 29 9.17 -0.72 -20.10
C LYS A 29 8.46 -0.56 -21.44
N PHE A 30 7.35 0.15 -21.44
CA PHE A 30 6.61 0.58 -22.62
C PHE A 30 6.67 2.10 -22.70
N CYS A 31 7.29 2.62 -23.76
CA CYS A 31 7.46 4.05 -23.99
C CYS A 31 7.39 4.40 -25.48
N ASN A 32 7.53 5.69 -25.80
CA ASN A 32 7.92 6.17 -27.12
C ASN A 32 8.77 7.44 -26.98
N ALA A 33 9.32 7.95 -28.08
CA ALA A 33 10.26 9.07 -28.06
C ALA A 33 9.59 10.45 -27.87
N TRP A 34 8.27 10.54 -28.05
CA TRP A 34 7.55 11.82 -28.15
C TRP A 34 6.61 12.08 -26.97
N ALA A 35 6.38 11.11 -26.10
CA ALA A 35 5.54 11.28 -24.93
C ALA A 35 6.24 12.12 -23.86
N GLU A 36 5.51 13.09 -23.32
CA GLU A 36 5.98 14.07 -22.31
C GLU A 36 6.77 13.43 -21.17
N ASN A 37 6.29 12.32 -20.61
CA ASN A 37 6.88 11.69 -19.42
C ASN A 37 7.93 10.60 -19.72
N CYS A 38 8.10 10.19 -20.98
CA CYS A 38 9.04 9.13 -21.34
C CYS A 38 10.51 9.58 -21.20
N PRO A 39 10.93 10.76 -21.72
CA PRO A 39 12.30 11.25 -21.57
C PRO A 39 12.79 11.35 -20.12
N GLU A 40 11.93 11.72 -19.18
CA GLU A 40 12.28 11.77 -17.76
C GLU A 40 12.47 10.38 -17.14
N PHE A 41 11.72 9.38 -17.61
CA PHE A 41 11.81 8.01 -17.13
C PHE A 41 12.98 7.22 -17.73
N GLU A 42 13.43 7.58 -18.94
CA GLU A 42 14.57 6.95 -19.61
C GLU A 42 15.84 6.83 -18.75
N PRO A 43 16.38 7.90 -18.14
CA PRO A 43 17.58 7.78 -17.32
C PRO A 43 17.38 6.88 -16.09
N ILE A 44 16.17 6.90 -15.50
CA ILE A 44 15.83 6.04 -14.35
C ILE A 44 15.82 4.56 -14.78
N TRP A 45 15.21 4.28 -15.93
CA TRP A 45 15.16 2.93 -16.51
C TRP A 45 16.54 2.41 -16.89
N ALA A 46 17.37 3.24 -17.51
CA ALA A 46 18.73 2.88 -17.88
C ALA A 46 19.58 2.55 -16.66
N SER A 47 19.50 3.36 -15.60
CA SER A 47 20.17 3.07 -14.32
C SER A 47 19.69 1.74 -13.75
N PHE A 48 18.36 1.55 -13.65
CA PHE A 48 17.77 0.30 -13.19
C PHE A 48 18.25 -0.91 -13.99
N ALA A 49 18.21 -0.84 -15.32
CA ALA A 49 18.64 -1.92 -16.20
C ALA A 49 20.13 -2.26 -16.00
N SER A 50 20.99 -1.26 -15.84
CA SER A 50 22.42 -1.47 -15.58
C SER A 50 22.71 -2.14 -14.22
N GLU A 51 21.85 -1.90 -13.22
CA GLU A 51 21.95 -2.48 -11.88
C GLU A 51 21.47 -3.94 -11.83
N GLN A 52 20.60 -4.35 -12.76
CA GLN A 52 20.05 -5.71 -12.78
C GLN A 52 21.06 -6.73 -13.29
N LYS A 53 21.32 -7.76 -12.48
CA LYS A 53 22.17 -8.91 -12.85
C LYS A 53 21.39 -10.20 -13.02
N ASP A 54 20.30 -10.33 -12.27
CA ASP A 54 19.55 -11.60 -12.14
C ASP A 54 18.29 -11.64 -13.00
N VAL A 55 17.93 -10.52 -13.62
CA VAL A 55 16.75 -10.40 -14.47
C VAL A 55 17.09 -9.78 -15.80
N GLN A 56 16.50 -10.35 -16.85
CA GLN A 56 16.52 -9.74 -18.15
C GLN A 56 15.50 -8.59 -18.19
N VAL A 57 15.97 -7.41 -18.57
CA VAL A 57 15.21 -6.16 -18.67
C VAL A 57 14.99 -5.85 -20.15
N GLY A 58 13.78 -5.45 -20.52
CA GLY A 58 13.47 -5.11 -21.91
C GLY A 58 12.65 -3.84 -22.06
N GLU A 59 12.57 -3.36 -23.28
CA GLU A 59 11.80 -2.17 -23.63
C GLU A 59 11.06 -2.34 -24.94
N VAL A 60 9.89 -1.73 -25.03
CA VAL A 60 9.02 -1.73 -26.20
C VAL A 60 8.70 -0.29 -26.56
N ASN A 61 8.96 0.07 -27.82
CA ASN A 61 8.48 1.33 -28.38
C ASN A 61 7.05 1.14 -28.93
N CYS A 62 6.06 1.74 -28.28
CA CYS A 62 4.66 1.55 -28.66
C CYS A 62 4.24 2.19 -29.98
N ASP A 63 5.01 3.13 -30.54
CA ASP A 63 4.74 3.68 -31.88
C ASP A 63 5.05 2.65 -32.97
N PHE A 64 6.11 1.84 -32.76
CA PHE A 64 6.56 0.84 -33.72
C PHE A 64 6.04 -0.57 -33.43
N GLN A 65 5.69 -0.85 -32.17
CA GLN A 65 5.28 -2.17 -31.68
C GLN A 65 3.83 -2.16 -31.18
N VAL A 66 2.95 -1.50 -31.93
CA VAL A 66 1.50 -1.38 -31.63
C VAL A 66 0.85 -2.72 -31.28
N PRO A 67 1.13 -3.86 -31.98
CA PRO A 67 0.53 -5.14 -31.63
C PRO A 67 0.89 -5.61 -30.22
N ILE A 68 2.13 -5.38 -29.77
CA ILE A 68 2.58 -5.75 -28.42
C ILE A 68 1.86 -4.87 -27.39
N CYS A 69 1.85 -3.56 -27.57
CA CYS A 69 1.22 -2.65 -26.61
C CYS A 69 -0.30 -2.86 -26.53
N SER A 70 -0.94 -3.25 -27.64
CA SER A 70 -2.36 -3.64 -27.67
C SER A 70 -2.60 -4.97 -26.96
N LYS A 71 -1.78 -6.01 -27.23
CA LYS A 71 -1.85 -7.33 -26.58
C LYS A 71 -1.80 -7.21 -25.06
N TYR A 72 -0.91 -6.35 -24.55
CA TYR A 72 -0.73 -6.15 -23.12
C TYR A 72 -1.56 -4.99 -22.55
N GLN A 73 -2.48 -4.40 -23.34
CA GLN A 73 -3.42 -3.38 -22.89
C GLN A 73 -2.73 -2.18 -22.19
N ILE A 74 -1.70 -1.61 -22.81
CA ILE A 74 -0.96 -0.48 -22.26
C ILE A 74 -1.85 0.78 -22.28
N PRO A 75 -2.29 1.32 -21.12
CA PRO A 75 -3.28 2.39 -21.10
C PRO A 75 -2.67 3.79 -21.26
N ARG A 76 -1.39 3.94 -20.89
CA ARG A 76 -0.61 5.19 -20.95
C ARG A 76 0.87 4.84 -20.95
N ILE A 77 1.71 5.79 -21.33
CA ILE A 77 3.17 5.66 -21.27
C ILE A 77 3.77 6.81 -20.43
N PRO A 78 4.86 6.58 -19.67
CA PRO A 78 5.55 5.31 -19.49
C PRO A 78 4.73 4.28 -18.69
N TYR A 79 4.80 3.03 -19.15
CA TYR A 79 4.22 1.88 -18.44
C TYR A 79 5.27 0.82 -18.21
N VAL A 80 5.09 0.00 -17.17
CA VAL A 80 6.00 -1.09 -16.85
C VAL A 80 5.17 -2.32 -16.52
N LYS A 81 5.51 -3.46 -17.13
CA LYS A 81 4.92 -4.77 -16.79
C LYS A 81 6.00 -5.77 -16.42
N LEU A 82 5.65 -6.70 -15.55
CA LEU A 82 6.48 -7.83 -15.16
C LEU A 82 5.91 -9.12 -15.73
N PHE A 83 6.80 -10.03 -16.11
CA PHE A 83 6.48 -11.32 -16.71
C PHE A 83 7.11 -12.40 -15.84
N ILE A 84 6.32 -12.97 -14.93
CA ILE A 84 6.81 -13.86 -13.88
C ILE A 84 5.95 -15.12 -13.89
N ASP A 85 6.60 -16.26 -14.06
CA ASP A 85 5.98 -17.59 -14.03
C ASP A 85 4.79 -17.76 -14.98
N GLY A 86 4.88 -17.15 -16.17
CA GLY A 86 3.84 -17.18 -17.20
C GLY A 86 2.71 -16.17 -17.00
N GLU A 87 2.70 -15.45 -15.88
CA GLU A 87 1.72 -14.43 -15.55
C GLU A 87 2.28 -13.02 -15.83
N VAL A 88 1.38 -12.07 -16.11
CA VAL A 88 1.73 -10.68 -16.41
C VAL A 88 1.16 -9.75 -15.34
N TYR A 89 2.03 -8.93 -14.76
CA TYR A 89 1.68 -8.02 -13.68
C TYR A 89 1.97 -6.58 -14.06
N ASP A 90 1.10 -5.67 -13.64
CA ASP A 90 1.37 -4.25 -13.72
C ASP A 90 2.37 -3.84 -12.62
N TYR A 91 3.29 -2.95 -12.95
CA TYR A 91 4.15 -2.34 -11.95
C TYR A 91 3.37 -1.33 -11.10
N MET A 92 3.23 -1.62 -9.81
CA MET A 92 2.49 -0.79 -8.84
C MET A 92 3.38 0.14 -8.00
N GLY A 93 4.70 0.06 -8.16
CA GLY A 93 5.64 0.89 -7.40
C GLY A 93 5.80 2.32 -7.93
N VAL A 94 6.68 3.09 -7.28
CA VAL A 94 7.05 4.44 -7.70
C VAL A 94 8.12 4.41 -8.80
N LYS A 95 7.95 5.24 -9.83
CA LYS A 95 8.84 5.27 -11.02
C LYS A 95 9.92 6.36 -10.97
N ASN A 96 10.24 6.86 -9.77
CA ASN A 96 11.11 8.03 -9.59
C ASN A 96 12.57 7.70 -9.27
N SER A 97 12.92 6.42 -9.09
CA SER A 97 14.30 5.99 -8.83
C SER A 97 14.52 4.54 -9.27
N SER A 98 15.75 4.23 -9.68
CA SER A 98 16.16 2.87 -10.03
C SER A 98 16.06 1.92 -8.83
N ALA A 99 16.41 2.41 -7.64
CA ALA A 99 16.30 1.67 -6.39
C ALA A 99 14.86 1.19 -6.11
N ALA A 100 13.84 2.01 -6.38
CA ALA A 100 12.44 1.62 -6.21
C ALA A 100 12.00 0.56 -7.23
N LEU A 101 12.45 0.65 -8.49
CA LEU A 101 12.23 -0.38 -9.50
C LEU A 101 12.89 -1.71 -9.07
N SER A 102 14.16 -1.66 -8.67
CA SER A 102 14.94 -2.80 -8.16
C SER A 102 14.25 -3.47 -6.98
N ALA A 103 13.85 -2.70 -5.96
CA ALA A 103 13.21 -3.24 -4.77
C ALA A 103 11.89 -3.95 -5.10
N TYR A 104 11.07 -3.38 -5.99
CA TYR A 104 9.80 -3.99 -6.39
C TYR A 104 10.01 -5.26 -7.23
N VAL A 105 10.97 -5.27 -8.16
CA VAL A 105 11.30 -6.47 -8.91
C VAL A 105 11.75 -7.59 -7.98
N GLN A 106 12.67 -7.29 -7.07
CA GLN A 106 13.14 -8.28 -6.08
C GLN A 106 11.98 -8.79 -5.21
N PHE A 107 11.05 -7.92 -4.80
CA PHE A 107 9.85 -8.32 -4.11
C PHE A 107 8.96 -9.27 -4.94
N MET A 108 8.78 -8.98 -6.23
CA MET A 108 8.00 -9.81 -7.15
C MET A 108 8.65 -11.17 -7.44
N LEU A 109 9.99 -11.26 -7.42
CA LEU A 109 10.71 -12.52 -7.60
C LEU A 109 10.68 -13.43 -6.37
N LYS A 110 10.29 -12.92 -5.19
CA LYS A 110 10.15 -13.77 -4.01
C LYS A 110 9.10 -14.85 -4.25
N PRO A 111 9.36 -16.11 -3.88
CA PRO A 111 8.39 -17.18 -4.02
C PRO A 111 7.17 -16.88 -3.14
N GLN A 112 5.97 -17.16 -3.66
CA GLN A 112 4.71 -17.01 -2.92
C GLN A 112 4.18 -18.36 -2.39
N PHE A 113 4.51 -19.46 -3.07
CA PHE A 113 3.88 -20.78 -2.85
C PHE A 113 4.82 -21.89 -2.38
N VAL A 114 6.05 -21.56 -1.94
CA VAL A 114 7.13 -22.56 -1.76
C VAL A 114 7.68 -22.57 -0.34
N PHE A 115 6.83 -22.75 0.68
CA PHE A 115 7.32 -22.86 2.07
C PHE A 115 6.84 -24.14 2.73
N THR A 116 7.81 -24.86 3.32
CA THR A 116 7.59 -26.12 4.04
C THR A 116 7.17 -25.90 5.49
N ASP A 117 7.53 -24.75 6.05
CA ASP A 117 7.38 -24.44 7.47
C ASP A 117 7.39 -22.92 7.72
N ILE A 118 6.97 -22.52 8.92
CA ILE A 118 6.86 -21.11 9.32
C ILE A 118 8.23 -20.46 9.53
N GLN A 119 9.22 -21.21 9.97
CA GLN A 119 10.58 -20.70 10.23
C GLN A 119 11.21 -20.16 8.93
N SER A 120 10.97 -20.83 7.81
CA SER A 120 11.40 -20.37 6.49
C SER A 120 10.73 -19.05 6.09
N CYS A 121 9.44 -18.86 6.43
CA CYS A 121 8.74 -17.58 6.22
C CYS A 121 9.38 -16.47 7.08
N GLU A 122 9.60 -16.74 8.36
CA GLU A 122 10.18 -15.79 9.33
C GLU A 122 11.58 -15.34 8.89
N GLN A 123 12.42 -16.27 8.43
CA GLN A 123 13.77 -15.94 7.96
C GLN A 123 13.75 -15.04 6.72
N LEU A 124 12.81 -15.27 5.80
CA LEU A 124 12.73 -14.52 4.55
C LEU A 124 12.14 -13.11 4.73
N TYR A 125 11.03 -13.01 5.47
CA TYR A 125 10.27 -11.76 5.57
C TYR A 125 10.59 -10.95 6.83
N ARG A 126 11.00 -11.60 7.92
CA ARG A 126 11.28 -11.04 9.26
C ARG A 126 10.08 -10.42 9.97
N SER A 127 9.30 -9.57 9.31
CA SER A 127 8.07 -8.96 9.81
C SER A 127 7.16 -8.53 8.65
N ASN A 128 5.93 -8.14 8.95
CA ASN A 128 4.97 -7.62 7.98
C ASN A 128 4.69 -8.59 6.82
N TYR A 129 4.29 -9.81 7.18
CA TYR A 129 3.97 -10.86 6.22
C TYR A 129 2.73 -11.63 6.64
N PHE A 130 2.15 -12.33 5.67
CA PHE A 130 0.96 -13.14 5.85
C PHE A 130 1.30 -14.61 5.67
N VAL A 131 0.54 -15.48 6.34
CA VAL A 131 0.67 -16.93 6.22
C VAL A 131 -0.67 -17.54 5.83
N LEU A 132 -0.69 -18.25 4.71
CA LEU A 132 -1.81 -19.08 4.27
C LEU A 132 -1.48 -20.54 4.52
N TYR A 133 -2.16 -21.14 5.49
CA TYR A 133 -2.22 -22.59 5.65
C TYR A 133 -3.31 -23.13 4.72
N THR A 134 -2.97 -24.06 3.83
CA THR A 134 -3.93 -24.53 2.82
C THR A 134 -3.60 -25.93 2.29
N PRO A 135 -4.60 -26.74 1.90
CA PRO A 135 -4.35 -28.00 1.23
C PRO A 135 -3.89 -27.81 -0.21
N GLN A 136 -4.08 -26.63 -0.81
CA GLN A 136 -3.68 -26.32 -2.19
C GLN A 136 -2.67 -25.17 -2.19
N LEU A 137 -1.38 -25.50 -2.32
CA LEU A 137 -0.30 -24.51 -2.28
C LEU A 137 -0.51 -23.42 -3.33
N GLU A 138 -0.92 -23.78 -4.54
CA GLU A 138 -1.36 -22.81 -5.55
C GLU A 138 -2.85 -22.53 -5.36
N ASN A 139 -3.18 -21.50 -4.59
CA ASN A 139 -4.56 -21.08 -4.35
C ASN A 139 -4.91 -19.86 -5.23
N PRO A 140 -5.82 -20.00 -6.22
CA PRO A 140 -6.18 -18.91 -7.14
C PRO A 140 -6.67 -17.64 -6.45
N SER A 141 -7.43 -17.77 -5.35
CA SER A 141 -7.98 -16.61 -4.61
C SER A 141 -6.90 -15.73 -3.97
N PHE A 142 -5.69 -16.27 -3.81
CA PHE A 142 -4.55 -15.55 -3.23
C PHE A 142 -3.54 -15.09 -4.27
N LYS A 143 -3.68 -15.47 -5.55
CA LYS A 143 -2.83 -14.96 -6.64
C LYS A 143 -2.89 -13.43 -6.73
N GLN A 144 -4.05 -12.83 -6.44
CA GLN A 144 -4.26 -11.37 -6.46
C GLN A 144 -3.30 -10.59 -5.53
N PHE A 145 -2.74 -11.25 -4.51
CA PHE A 145 -1.85 -10.61 -3.55
C PHE A 145 -0.37 -10.62 -3.96
N LYS A 146 -0.02 -11.28 -5.07
CA LYS A 146 1.34 -11.23 -5.63
C LYS A 146 1.71 -9.76 -5.90
N GLY A 147 2.83 -9.31 -5.35
CA GLY A 147 3.26 -7.92 -5.54
C GLY A 147 2.53 -6.90 -4.69
N SER A 148 1.66 -7.33 -3.78
CA SER A 148 0.97 -6.45 -2.82
C SER A 148 1.38 -6.75 -1.38
N ILE A 149 1.57 -8.03 -1.03
CA ILE A 149 2.00 -8.44 0.31
C ILE A 149 3.09 -9.50 0.26
N ASN A 150 3.86 -9.60 1.33
CA ASN A 150 4.68 -10.78 1.60
C ASN A 150 3.73 -11.92 2.02
N LEU A 151 3.51 -12.91 1.15
CA LEU A 151 2.62 -14.04 1.44
C LEU A 151 3.41 -15.34 1.44
N CYS A 152 3.39 -16.02 2.59
CA CYS A 152 3.89 -17.36 2.77
C CYS A 152 2.73 -18.37 2.64
N THR A 153 2.92 -19.46 1.89
CA THR A 153 1.92 -20.54 1.80
C THR A 153 2.49 -21.83 2.36
N ILE A 154 1.80 -22.44 3.31
CA ILE A 154 2.20 -23.66 4.02
C ILE A 154 1.13 -24.74 3.81
N LYS A 155 1.56 -25.96 3.45
CA LYS A 155 0.65 -27.11 3.29
C LYS A 155 -0.02 -27.43 4.63
N SER A 156 -1.35 -27.50 4.63
CA SER A 156 -2.15 -27.86 5.82
C SER A 156 -3.48 -28.47 5.40
N ASP A 157 -4.08 -29.31 6.25
CA ASP A 157 -5.41 -29.86 6.01
C ASP A 157 -6.52 -28.82 6.21
N THR A 158 -6.21 -27.72 6.91
CA THR A 158 -7.17 -26.65 7.20
C THR A 158 -6.76 -25.36 6.50
N LEU A 159 -7.76 -24.66 5.97
CA LEU A 159 -7.57 -23.33 5.43
C LEU A 159 -7.52 -22.31 6.57
N LYS A 160 -6.37 -21.66 6.77
CA LYS A 160 -6.21 -20.57 7.75
C LYS A 160 -5.38 -19.47 7.14
N PHE A 161 -5.80 -18.22 7.34
CA PHE A 161 -5.07 -17.05 6.89
C PHE A 161 -4.72 -16.18 8.09
N VAL A 162 -3.46 -15.78 8.18
CA VAL A 162 -2.90 -15.12 9.36
C VAL A 162 -2.04 -13.95 8.91
N SER A 163 -2.16 -12.81 9.59
CA SER A 163 -1.21 -11.70 9.46
C SER A 163 -0.18 -11.78 10.59
N ILE A 164 1.10 -11.58 10.26
CA ILE A 164 2.22 -11.55 11.20
C ILE A 164 2.90 -10.17 11.10
N ASN A 165 2.44 -9.24 11.94
CA ASN A 165 2.93 -7.87 12.03
C ASN A 165 3.46 -7.58 13.46
N GLU A 166 3.19 -6.40 14.04
CA GLU A 166 3.39 -6.15 15.48
C GLU A 166 2.56 -7.12 16.34
N GLU A 167 1.34 -7.43 15.86
CA GLU A 167 0.45 -8.42 16.44
C GLU A 167 0.08 -9.49 15.42
N THR A 168 -0.14 -10.71 15.90
CA THR A 168 -0.62 -11.81 15.07
C THR A 168 -2.14 -11.78 15.01
N GLU A 169 -2.68 -11.58 13.82
CA GLU A 169 -4.14 -11.53 13.59
C GLU A 169 -4.61 -12.75 12.80
N PHE A 170 -5.65 -13.42 13.30
CA PHE A 170 -6.24 -14.59 12.65
C PHE A 170 -7.48 -14.20 11.85
N TYR A 171 -7.48 -14.50 10.55
CA TYR A 171 -8.63 -14.28 9.70
C TYR A 171 -9.76 -15.27 10.02
N SER A 172 -10.97 -14.76 10.23
CA SER A 172 -12.17 -15.55 10.56
C SER A 172 -13.35 -15.32 9.63
N GLY A 173 -13.18 -14.50 8.59
CA GLY A 173 -14.22 -14.24 7.58
C GLY A 173 -14.32 -15.33 6.51
N ASP A 174 -15.22 -15.13 5.55
CA ASP A 174 -15.32 -15.97 4.35
C ASP A 174 -14.15 -15.69 3.38
N TYR A 175 -13.81 -16.63 2.51
CA TYR A 175 -12.67 -16.46 1.60
C TYR A 175 -13.06 -15.80 0.26
N SER A 176 -14.07 -14.92 0.25
CA SER A 176 -14.35 -14.08 -0.92
C SER A 176 -13.21 -13.07 -1.16
N PRO A 177 -13.00 -12.64 -2.42
CA PRO A 177 -12.02 -11.59 -2.72
C PRO A 177 -12.23 -10.32 -1.91
N GLU A 178 -13.48 -9.91 -1.67
CA GLU A 178 -13.83 -8.70 -0.93
C GLU A 178 -13.38 -8.80 0.54
N SER A 179 -13.77 -9.88 1.22
CA SER A 179 -13.46 -10.08 2.63
C SER A 179 -11.94 -10.27 2.85
N LEU A 180 -11.25 -10.98 1.95
CA LEU A 180 -9.79 -11.13 1.99
C LEU A 180 -9.07 -9.80 1.74
N ASN A 181 -9.48 -9.03 0.74
CA ASN A 181 -8.90 -7.72 0.44
C ASN A 181 -9.08 -6.77 1.63
N TYR A 182 -10.26 -6.78 2.27
CA TYR A 182 -10.51 -5.99 3.46
C TYR A 182 -9.57 -6.38 4.61
N PHE A 183 -9.46 -7.67 4.91
CA PHE A 183 -8.58 -8.15 5.97
C PHE A 183 -7.11 -7.77 5.72
N VAL A 184 -6.58 -8.05 4.52
CA VAL A 184 -5.20 -7.69 4.16
C VAL A 184 -4.96 -6.19 4.33
N LYS A 185 -5.90 -5.38 3.84
CA LYS A 185 -5.84 -3.92 3.91
C LYS A 185 -5.82 -3.41 5.36
N MET A 186 -6.66 -3.96 6.23
CA MET A 186 -6.69 -3.60 7.65
C MET A 186 -5.44 -4.07 8.38
N ALA A 187 -5.03 -5.32 8.18
CA ALA A 187 -3.83 -5.86 8.78
C ALA A 187 -2.58 -5.05 8.41
N MET A 188 -2.45 -4.59 7.15
CA MET A 188 -1.35 -3.73 6.71
C MET A 188 -1.36 -2.33 7.34
N LEU A 189 -2.51 -1.84 7.78
CA LEU A 189 -2.66 -0.55 8.44
C LEU A 189 -2.42 -0.66 9.96
N GLY A 190 -2.63 -1.85 10.53
CA GLY A 190 -2.60 -2.10 11.96
C GLY A 190 -3.88 -1.67 12.67
N PRO A 191 -3.99 -1.91 14.00
CA PRO A 191 -5.24 -1.75 14.75
C PRO A 191 -5.71 -0.29 14.84
N VAL A 192 -4.78 0.67 14.89
CA VAL A 192 -5.06 2.11 14.87
C VAL A 192 -4.01 2.80 13.99
N PRO A 193 -4.24 2.91 12.66
CA PRO A 193 -3.28 3.52 11.76
C PRO A 193 -3.15 5.02 11.99
N GLU A 194 -2.01 5.57 11.59
CA GLU A 194 -1.88 7.01 11.39
C GLU A 194 -2.76 7.45 10.23
N TYR A 195 -3.50 8.55 10.41
CA TYR A 195 -4.24 9.20 9.37
C TYR A 195 -3.29 10.00 8.47
N THR A 196 -3.07 9.48 7.26
CA THR A 196 -2.26 10.06 6.20
C THR A 196 -3.06 10.00 4.90
N HIS A 197 -2.58 10.69 3.86
CA HIS A 197 -3.20 10.59 2.53
C HIS A 197 -3.21 9.15 1.99
N GLU A 198 -2.21 8.33 2.36
CA GLU A 198 -2.15 6.93 1.95
C GLU A 198 -3.17 6.07 2.72
N SER A 199 -3.21 6.19 4.05
CA SER A 199 -4.14 5.41 4.88
C SER A 199 -5.59 5.82 4.64
N ALA A 200 -5.87 7.10 4.40
CA ALA A 200 -7.22 7.58 4.07
C ALA A 200 -7.78 6.92 2.79
N LYS A 201 -6.98 6.88 1.71
CA LYS A 201 -7.33 6.13 0.48
C LYS A 201 -7.54 4.65 0.77
N LYS A 202 -6.66 4.07 1.60
CA LYS A 202 -6.74 2.69 2.07
C LYS A 202 -7.75 2.46 3.20
N LEU A 203 -8.63 3.39 3.55
CA LEU A 203 -9.67 3.10 4.54
C LEU A 203 -11.07 3.40 3.99
N ASN A 204 -11.15 4.06 2.82
CA ASN A 204 -12.44 4.42 2.17
C ASN A 204 -13.38 5.14 3.16
N LEU A 205 -12.80 6.05 3.93
CA LEU A 205 -13.28 6.49 5.22
C LEU A 205 -14.60 7.24 5.16
N LYS A 206 -15.61 6.64 5.79
CA LYS A 206 -16.80 7.35 6.31
C LYS A 206 -16.75 7.21 7.82
N ASN A 207 -17.22 8.23 8.54
CA ASN A 207 -17.24 8.27 10.01
C ASN A 207 -15.86 7.96 10.62
N VAL A 208 -14.94 8.91 10.53
CA VAL A 208 -13.60 8.78 11.11
C VAL A 208 -13.61 9.34 12.52
N SER A 209 -13.05 8.62 13.47
CA SER A 209 -12.70 9.12 14.80
C SER A 209 -11.18 9.14 14.92
N ALA A 210 -10.60 10.31 15.15
CA ALA A 210 -9.16 10.48 15.25
C ALA A 210 -8.76 11.13 16.58
N LEU A 211 -7.65 10.69 17.16
CA LEU A 211 -6.93 11.47 18.17
C LEU A 211 -5.82 12.26 17.48
N LEU A 212 -5.96 13.59 17.43
CA LEU A 212 -4.91 14.50 16.99
C LEU A 212 -3.87 14.63 18.09
N LEU A 213 -2.60 14.37 17.79
CA LEU A 213 -1.52 14.42 18.78
C LEU A 213 -0.17 14.69 18.12
N ASN A 214 0.85 15.02 18.91
CA ASN A 214 2.24 15.02 18.47
C ASN A 214 2.87 13.65 18.74
N SER A 215 3.25 12.92 17.69
CA SER A 215 3.77 11.55 17.81
C SER A 215 5.11 11.46 18.56
N PHE A 216 5.89 12.53 18.62
CA PHE A 216 7.15 12.55 19.38
C PHE A 216 6.93 12.70 20.88
N GLU A 217 5.83 13.35 21.28
CA GLU A 217 5.52 13.65 22.68
C GLU A 217 4.55 12.64 23.29
N HIS A 218 3.66 12.05 22.47
CA HIS A 218 2.50 11.29 22.94
C HIS A 218 2.52 9.82 22.52
N GLN A 219 3.70 9.19 22.45
CA GLN A 219 3.82 7.77 22.08
C GLN A 219 2.99 6.84 22.97
N GLU A 220 2.86 7.14 24.26
CA GLU A 220 2.07 6.35 25.20
C GLU A 220 0.56 6.36 24.84
N LEU A 221 0.02 7.50 24.42
CA LEU A 221 -1.39 7.60 24.00
C LEU A 221 -1.66 6.76 22.74
N ILE A 222 -0.70 6.75 21.79
CA ILE A 222 -0.80 5.89 20.60
C ILE A 222 -0.85 4.42 21.00
N GLN A 223 -0.04 4.00 21.99
CA GLN A 223 -0.05 2.61 22.45
C GLN A 223 -1.32 2.24 23.22
N GLN A 224 -1.86 3.15 24.02
CA GLN A 224 -3.17 2.95 24.66
C GLN A 224 -4.27 2.75 23.62
N LEU A 225 -4.26 3.55 22.53
CA LEU A 225 -5.20 3.35 21.42
C LEU A 225 -5.00 2.02 20.72
N LYS A 226 -3.75 1.61 20.43
CA LYS A 226 -3.48 0.33 19.75
C LYS A 226 -3.91 -0.88 20.58
N ASN A 227 -3.66 -0.86 21.89
CA ASN A 227 -3.91 -2.00 22.78
C ASN A 227 -5.34 -2.01 23.34
N GLY A 228 -6.06 -0.90 23.23
CA GLY A 228 -7.40 -0.74 23.76
C GLY A 228 -8.48 -1.32 22.85
N SER A 229 -9.62 -1.67 23.43
CA SER A 229 -10.80 -2.11 22.67
C SER A 229 -11.68 -0.92 22.29
N PHE A 230 -11.84 -0.68 20.99
CA PHE A 230 -12.73 0.35 20.46
C PHE A 230 -14.15 -0.21 20.24
N ASN A 231 -15.11 0.33 20.99
CA ASN A 231 -16.49 -0.16 21.04
C ASN A 231 -17.29 0.15 19.77
N HIS A 232 -16.87 1.18 19.01
CA HIS A 232 -17.59 1.69 17.84
C HIS A 232 -16.98 1.24 16.50
N LYS A 233 -16.13 0.20 16.51
CA LYS A 233 -15.37 -0.26 15.33
C LYS A 233 -16.21 -0.65 14.10
N ASN A 234 -17.51 -0.92 14.28
CA ASN A 234 -18.43 -1.25 13.19
C ASN A 234 -19.04 -0.01 12.52
N GLU A 235 -18.96 1.14 13.18
CA GLU A 235 -19.61 2.40 12.78
C GLU A 235 -18.59 3.49 12.45
N PHE A 236 -17.45 3.47 13.14
CA PHE A 236 -16.37 4.43 13.02
C PHE A 236 -15.02 3.75 12.80
N ASN A 237 -14.17 4.42 12.03
CA ASN A 237 -12.77 4.06 11.90
C ASN A 237 -11.95 4.82 12.94
N LEU A 238 -11.27 4.10 13.83
CA LEU A 238 -10.36 4.71 14.81
C LEU A 238 -8.97 4.88 14.20
N VAL A 239 -8.45 6.10 14.25
CA VAL A 239 -7.11 6.47 13.79
C VAL A 239 -6.44 7.40 14.80
N TRP A 240 -5.14 7.62 14.67
CA TRP A 240 -4.48 8.78 15.27
C TRP A 240 -3.92 9.65 14.15
N ALA A 241 -3.70 10.92 14.38
CA ALA A 241 -3.12 11.80 13.37
C ALA A 241 -2.03 12.65 13.99
N ASN A 242 -0.85 12.66 13.36
CA ASN A 242 0.19 13.61 13.74
C ASN A 242 -0.33 15.01 13.44
N GLY A 243 -0.36 15.88 14.46
CA GLY A 243 -0.92 17.23 14.43
C GLY A 243 -0.16 18.19 13.52
N HIS A 244 -0.08 17.88 12.22
CA HIS A 244 0.53 18.77 11.24
C HIS A 244 -0.43 19.95 10.96
N LEU A 245 0.14 21.15 10.78
CA LEU A 245 -0.59 22.42 10.69
C LEU A 245 -1.78 22.36 9.72
N GLN A 246 -1.55 21.89 8.49
CA GLN A 246 -2.60 21.82 7.46
C GLN A 246 -3.80 20.95 7.87
N PHE A 247 -3.56 19.85 8.58
CA PHE A 247 -4.63 18.95 8.99
C PHE A 247 -5.45 19.54 10.14
N MET A 248 -4.78 20.09 11.16
CA MET A 248 -5.49 20.70 12.30
C MET A 248 -6.30 21.94 11.91
N PHE A 249 -5.81 22.74 10.94
CA PHE A 249 -6.58 23.86 10.40
C PHE A 249 -7.92 23.42 9.78
N GLY A 250 -7.98 22.22 9.20
CA GLY A 250 -9.22 21.64 8.70
C GLY A 250 -10.30 21.44 9.77
N PHE A 251 -9.91 21.38 11.04
CA PHE A 251 -10.80 21.26 12.20
C PHE A 251 -10.84 22.54 13.06
N GLY A 252 -10.16 23.60 12.63
CA GLY A 252 -9.96 24.81 13.44
C GLY A 252 -9.34 24.49 14.80
N VAL A 253 -8.31 23.64 14.81
CA VAL A 253 -7.55 23.25 16.01
C VAL A 253 -6.16 23.88 15.95
N GLU A 254 -5.72 24.47 17.06
CA GLU A 254 -4.38 25.03 17.22
C GLU A 254 -3.39 24.02 17.80
N MET A 255 -2.09 24.24 17.60
CA MET A 255 -1.01 23.37 18.08
C MET A 255 -0.96 23.21 19.60
N ASN A 256 -1.45 24.18 20.37
CA ASN A 256 -1.52 24.12 21.84
C ASN A 256 -2.79 23.43 22.36
N GLU A 257 -3.74 23.09 21.47
CA GLU A 257 -4.99 22.43 21.81
C GLU A 257 -4.91 20.90 21.68
N ILE A 258 -3.87 20.36 21.04
CA ILE A 258 -3.64 18.92 20.98
C ILE A 258 -3.04 18.42 22.32
N PRO A 259 -3.39 17.21 22.80
CA PRO A 259 -4.22 16.21 22.13
C PRO A 259 -5.72 16.57 22.03
N MET A 260 -6.33 16.25 20.90
CA MET A 260 -7.72 16.60 20.59
C MET A 260 -8.41 15.42 19.91
N GLY A 261 -9.54 14.97 20.44
CA GLY A 261 -10.40 14.05 19.74
C GLY A 261 -11.17 14.77 18.64
N VAL A 262 -11.17 14.22 17.43
CA VAL A 262 -12.04 14.68 16.33
C VAL A 262 -12.84 13.53 15.74
N VAL A 263 -14.12 13.75 15.47
CA VAL A 263 -14.96 12.83 14.70
C VAL A 263 -15.42 13.54 13.45
N PHE A 264 -15.18 12.99 12.27
CA PHE A 264 -15.44 13.69 11.02
C PHE A 264 -15.88 12.78 9.87
N ASN A 265 -16.49 13.41 8.88
CA ASN A 265 -16.85 12.79 7.61
C ASN A 265 -16.08 13.44 6.47
N GLU A 266 -15.57 12.61 5.56
CA GLU A 266 -14.90 13.06 4.36
C GLU A 266 -15.82 12.89 3.14
N LYS A 267 -15.79 13.88 2.25
CA LYS A 267 -16.45 13.83 0.95
C LYS A 267 -15.50 14.42 -0.09
N GLU A 268 -15.15 13.61 -1.10
CA GLU A 268 -14.28 14.01 -2.21
C GLU A 268 -12.91 14.56 -1.78
N GLY A 269 -12.24 13.93 -0.80
CA GLY A 269 -10.92 14.37 -0.35
C GLY A 269 -10.95 15.50 0.67
N LYS A 270 -12.14 15.94 1.12
CA LYS A 270 -12.31 17.12 1.98
C LYS A 270 -13.19 16.81 3.17
N ILE A 271 -12.87 17.39 4.33
CA ILE A 271 -13.69 17.33 5.53
C ILE A 271 -15.01 18.06 5.24
N ASP A 272 -16.13 17.35 5.33
CA ASP A 272 -17.48 17.91 5.12
C ASP A 272 -18.07 18.43 6.44
N SER A 273 -17.86 17.69 7.52
CA SER A 273 -18.42 17.99 8.83
C SER A 273 -17.60 17.31 9.93
N TYR A 274 -17.49 17.95 11.09
CA TYR A 274 -16.76 17.37 12.21
C TYR A 274 -17.30 17.79 13.59
N PHE A 275 -16.90 17.02 14.59
CA PHE A 275 -17.00 17.29 16.02
C PHE A 275 -15.59 17.27 16.59
N LYS A 276 -15.33 18.10 17.61
CA LYS A 276 -14.06 18.07 18.33
C LYS A 276 -14.28 18.12 19.84
N LYS A 277 -13.42 17.43 20.59
CA LYS A 277 -13.42 17.44 22.06
C LYS A 277 -11.99 17.41 22.56
N LYS A 278 -11.67 18.32 23.48
CA LYS A 278 -10.34 18.39 24.09
C LYS A 278 -10.06 17.13 24.89
N TYR A 279 -8.85 16.60 24.77
CA TYR A 279 -8.37 15.54 25.65
C TYR A 279 -7.92 16.14 26.98
N GLU A 280 -8.50 15.68 28.09
CA GLU A 280 -8.23 16.22 29.42
C GLU A 280 -7.33 15.31 30.28
N GLY A 281 -6.74 14.28 29.67
CA GLY A 281 -5.93 13.25 30.34
C GLY A 281 -6.72 11.97 30.60
N GLY A 282 -6.06 10.97 31.20
CA GLY A 282 -6.61 9.64 31.44
C GLY A 282 -6.11 8.59 30.44
N ASP A 283 -6.93 7.58 30.17
CA ASP A 283 -6.69 6.58 29.13
C ASP A 283 -7.24 7.07 27.78
N ALA A 284 -6.42 7.01 26.74
CA ALA A 284 -6.78 7.51 25.41
C ALA A 284 -7.94 6.73 24.77
N MET A 285 -8.01 5.40 24.98
CA MET A 285 -9.07 4.57 24.39
C MET A 285 -10.40 4.80 25.09
N GLU A 286 -10.40 4.90 26.43
CA GLU A 286 -11.60 5.25 27.19
C GLU A 286 -12.15 6.61 26.75
N PHE A 287 -11.27 7.61 26.62
CA PHE A 287 -11.64 8.92 26.09
C PHE A 287 -12.28 8.83 24.70
N MET A 288 -11.66 8.10 23.75
CA MET A 288 -12.19 7.99 22.38
C MET A 288 -13.54 7.27 22.34
N ASN A 289 -13.72 6.20 23.13
CA ASN A 289 -15.01 5.52 23.25
C ASN A 289 -16.09 6.46 23.79
N GLN A 290 -15.80 7.19 24.87
CA GLN A 290 -16.76 8.13 25.45
C GLN A 290 -17.08 9.26 24.47
N PHE A 291 -16.07 9.82 23.82
CA PHE A 291 -16.25 10.92 22.87
C PHE A 291 -17.11 10.51 21.67
N VAL A 292 -16.86 9.34 21.08
CA VAL A 292 -17.68 8.82 19.97
C VAL A 292 -19.11 8.54 20.43
N GLN A 293 -19.30 7.95 21.62
CA GLN A 293 -20.63 7.75 22.19
C GLN A 293 -21.41 9.07 22.33
N GLU A 294 -20.77 10.12 22.82
CA GLU A 294 -21.39 11.46 22.94
C GLU A 294 -21.77 12.06 21.57
N VAL A 295 -20.98 11.81 20.53
CA VAL A 295 -21.32 12.22 19.16
C VAL A 295 -22.54 11.45 18.64
N VAL A 296 -22.56 10.13 18.82
CA VAL A 296 -23.69 9.27 18.41
C VAL A 296 -24.99 9.68 19.13
N GLU A 297 -24.90 10.05 20.40
CA GLU A 297 -26.03 10.54 21.20
C GLU A 297 -26.42 12.00 20.90
N GLY A 298 -25.68 12.70 20.02
CA GLY A 298 -25.93 14.10 19.66
C GLY A 298 -25.66 15.09 20.80
N LYS A 299 -24.84 14.71 21.78
CA LYS A 299 -24.45 15.57 22.91
C LYS A 299 -23.43 16.65 22.52
N ILE A 300 -22.74 16.47 21.40
CA ILE A 300 -21.74 17.40 20.89
C ILE A 300 -22.31 18.08 19.64
N PRO A 301 -22.25 19.42 19.53
CA PRO A 301 -22.78 20.12 18.37
C PRO A 301 -21.93 19.88 17.12
N LEU A 302 -22.59 19.59 15.99
CA LEU A 302 -21.92 19.40 14.72
C LEU A 302 -21.37 20.74 14.21
N THR A 303 -20.09 20.75 13.84
CA THR A 303 -19.48 21.86 13.12
C THR A 303 -19.46 21.54 11.63
N LYS A 304 -20.17 22.34 10.82
CA LYS A 304 -20.08 22.26 9.37
C LYS A 304 -18.95 23.16 8.88
N VAL A 305 -18.10 22.62 7.99
CA VAL A 305 -17.07 23.43 7.34
C VAL A 305 -17.78 24.41 6.39
N GLU A 306 -17.69 25.71 6.66
CA GLU A 306 -18.13 26.71 5.67
C GLU A 306 -17.30 26.52 4.41
N ARG A 307 -17.95 26.19 3.27
CA ARG A 307 -17.26 26.03 1.98
C ARG A 307 -16.71 27.39 1.54
N GLY A 308 -15.50 27.69 1.98
CA GLY A 308 -14.93 29.03 1.89
C GLY A 308 -13.41 29.06 1.87
N ARG A 309 -12.77 28.20 1.06
CA ARG A 309 -11.56 28.46 0.22
C ARG A 309 -11.05 27.14 -0.38
N ARG A 310 -10.56 27.21 -1.61
CA ARG A 310 -10.05 26.06 -2.37
C ARG A 310 -8.81 25.49 -1.68
N HIS A 311 -8.73 24.16 -1.65
CA HIS A 311 -7.57 23.44 -1.10
C HIS A 311 -6.36 23.50 -2.05
N ASP A 312 -6.60 24.03 -3.25
CA ASP A 312 -5.71 24.02 -4.41
C ASP A 312 -4.87 25.31 -4.52
N GLU A 313 -4.97 26.23 -3.54
CA GLU A 313 -4.26 27.52 -3.50
C GLU A 313 -3.33 27.70 -2.28
N LEU A 314 -3.01 26.64 -1.52
CA LEU A 314 -2.07 26.69 -0.39
C LEU A 314 -1.13 25.49 -0.31
#